data_AF-A0A382VFJ3-F1
#
_entry.id   AF-A0A382VFJ3-F1
#
_cell.length_a   1.000
_cell.length_b   1.000
_cell.length_c   1.000
_cell.angle_alpha   90.00
_cell.angle_beta   90.00
_cell.angle_gamma   90.00
#
_symmetry.space_group_name_H-M   'P 1'
#
loop_
_entity.id
_entity.type
_entity.pdbx_description
1 polymer ?
#
loop_
_entity_poly.entity_id
_entity_poly.type
_entity_poly.pdbx_seq_one_letter_code
_entity_poly.pdbx_strand_id
1 'polypeptide(L)'
;MAVKGPLGTKKKASVKPRASSAKRGGRSVRGATTAGPIRVGILGQGRSGLDIHARFFTQFPRNYRIAAISDLLRERRTRAESELGCDTYRDYRQLLARDDIDLVVNSLPSHLHPTVTAEALGAGHHVVC
;
A
#
# COMPACT_ATOMS: atom_id res chain seq x y z
N MET A 1 -8.95 -49.74 45.83
CA MET A 1 -7.68 -49.02 46.05
C MET A 1 -7.47 -48.06 44.88
N ALA A 2 -7.62 -46.76 45.12
CA ALA A 2 -7.44 -45.71 44.13
C ALA A 2 -6.04 -45.11 44.28
N VAL A 3 -5.28 -45.03 43.19
CA VAL A 3 -4.03 -44.24 43.14
C VAL A 3 -4.11 -43.33 41.92
N LYS A 4 -4.61 -42.10 42.16
CA LYS A 4 -4.54 -40.99 41.19
C LYS A 4 -3.14 -40.41 41.25
N GLY A 5 -2.38 -40.50 40.16
CA GLY A 5 -1.11 -39.78 40.01
C GLY A 5 -1.34 -38.27 39.89
N PRO A 6 -0.40 -37.41 40.33
CA PRO A 6 -0.60 -35.97 40.32
C PRO A 6 -0.49 -35.39 38.90
N LEU A 7 -1.49 -34.59 38.50
CA LEU A 7 -1.43 -33.74 37.32
C LEU A 7 -0.36 -32.65 37.52
N GLY A 8 0.67 -32.67 36.67
CA GLY A 8 1.68 -31.61 36.62
C GLY A 8 1.07 -30.26 36.20
N THR A 9 1.32 -29.24 37.00
CA THR A 9 0.90 -27.85 36.73
C THR A 9 1.75 -27.25 35.60
N LYS A 10 1.13 -26.93 34.46
CA LYS A 10 1.79 -26.12 33.41
C LYS A 10 1.98 -24.68 33.91
N LYS A 11 3.23 -24.24 34.06
CA LYS A 11 3.59 -22.82 34.31
C LYS A 11 3.04 -21.97 33.16
N LYS A 12 2.18 -20.99 33.46
CA LYS A 12 1.82 -19.93 32.51
C LYS A 12 3.06 -19.09 32.23
N ALA A 13 3.50 -19.03 30.97
CA ALA A 13 4.52 -18.09 30.55
C ALA A 13 3.96 -16.67 30.68
N SER A 14 4.60 -15.85 31.53
CA SER A 14 4.25 -14.44 31.68
C SER A 14 4.68 -13.70 30.40
N VAL A 15 3.71 -13.31 29.57
CA VAL A 15 3.96 -12.38 28.47
C VAL A 15 4.27 -11.02 29.09
N LYS A 16 5.52 -10.56 28.95
CA LYS A 16 5.91 -9.20 29.35
C LYS A 16 5.15 -8.19 28.48
N PRO A 17 4.64 -7.08 29.03
CA PRO A 17 3.99 -6.05 28.24
C PRO A 17 5.00 -5.47 27.24
N ARG A 18 4.60 -5.34 25.98
CA ARG A 18 5.39 -4.64 24.96
C ARG A 18 5.55 -3.18 25.40
N ALA A 19 6.77 -2.67 25.20
CA ALA A 19 7.15 -1.29 25.50
C ALA A 19 6.17 -0.29 24.87
N SER A 20 5.94 0.81 25.60
CA SER A 20 4.94 1.83 25.34
C SER A 20 5.05 2.44 23.95
N SER A 21 3.90 2.53 23.29
CA SER A 21 3.60 3.32 22.09
C SER A 21 4.49 4.56 21.94
N ALA A 22 5.48 4.51 21.05
CA ALA A 22 6.03 5.72 20.47
C ALA A 22 4.87 6.52 19.88
N LYS A 23 4.74 7.80 20.24
CA LYS A 23 3.77 8.72 19.65
C LYS A 23 3.89 8.61 18.13
N ARG A 24 2.93 7.94 17.49
CA ARG A 24 2.77 7.99 16.04
C ARG A 24 2.34 9.43 15.78
N GLY A 25 3.28 10.26 15.31
CA GLY A 25 2.96 11.54 14.71
C GLY A 25 2.15 11.24 13.45
N GLY A 26 0.84 11.03 13.62
CA GLY A 26 -0.07 10.91 12.51
C GLY A 26 0.01 12.23 11.76
N ARG A 27 0.52 12.18 10.52
CA ARG A 27 0.36 13.28 9.59
C ARG A 27 -1.14 13.56 9.56
N SER A 28 -1.54 14.81 9.81
CA SER A 28 -2.95 15.21 9.66
C SER A 28 -3.41 14.69 8.32
N VAL A 29 -4.46 13.86 8.31
CA VAL A 29 -5.13 13.47 7.07
C VAL A 29 -5.48 14.80 6.40
N ARG A 30 -4.80 15.13 5.30
CA ARG A 30 -5.13 16.35 4.56
C ARG A 30 -6.57 16.13 4.12
N GLY A 31 -7.51 16.91 4.67
CA GLY A 31 -8.89 16.89 4.21
C GLY A 31 -8.85 17.15 2.71
N ALA A 32 -9.35 16.19 1.91
CA ALA A 32 -9.31 16.26 0.46
C ALA A 32 -10.21 17.40 -0.02
N THR A 33 -9.67 18.62 -0.08
CA THR A 33 -10.21 19.69 -0.93
C THR A 33 -9.44 19.63 -2.24
N THR A 34 -9.68 18.62 -3.08
CA THR A 34 -8.97 18.52 -4.35
C THR A 34 -9.59 19.48 -5.36
N ALA A 35 -8.96 20.63 -5.57
CA ALA A 35 -9.28 21.57 -6.64
C ALA A 35 -8.93 21.05 -8.06
N GLY A 36 -8.64 19.75 -8.21
CA GLY A 36 -8.20 19.11 -9.46
C GLY A 36 -8.33 17.58 -9.43
N PRO A 37 -7.88 16.88 -10.49
CA PRO A 37 -7.97 15.42 -10.61
C PRO A 37 -7.22 14.70 -9.48
N ILE A 38 -7.79 13.59 -9.01
CA ILE A 38 -7.16 12.70 -8.03
C ILE A 38 -5.86 12.14 -8.61
N ARG A 39 -4.75 12.34 -7.91
CA ARG A 39 -3.43 11.87 -8.30
C ARG A 39 -3.23 10.44 -7.82
N VAL A 40 -3.09 9.53 -8.78
CA VAL A 40 -3.07 8.09 -8.55
C VAL A 40 -1.64 7.54 -8.67
N GLY A 41 -1.24 6.75 -7.68
CA GLY A 41 -0.10 5.86 -7.71
C GLY A 41 -0.53 4.41 -7.93
N ILE A 42 0.10 3.65 -8.82
CA ILE A 42 -0.23 2.23 -9.04
C ILE A 42 0.98 1.35 -8.72
N LEU A 43 0.80 0.38 -7.83
CA LEU A 43 1.80 -0.61 -7.46
C LEU A 43 1.54 -1.92 -8.23
N GLY A 44 2.43 -2.25 -9.15
CA GLY A 44 2.33 -3.40 -10.04
C GLY A 44 1.67 -3.05 -11.38
N GLN A 45 2.25 -3.53 -12.47
CA GLN A 45 1.80 -3.34 -13.86
C GLN A 45 1.43 -4.67 -14.53
N GLY A 46 0.96 -5.64 -13.74
CA GLY A 46 0.29 -6.85 -14.23
C GLY A 46 -1.16 -6.58 -14.65
N ARG A 47 -1.97 -7.64 -14.84
CA ARG A 47 -3.36 -7.53 -15.31
C ARG A 47 -4.21 -6.53 -14.54
N SER A 48 -4.17 -6.58 -13.21
CA SER A 48 -4.96 -5.66 -12.37
C SER A 48 -4.47 -4.22 -12.51
N GLY A 49 -3.16 -3.98 -12.37
CA GLY A 49 -2.61 -2.63 -12.43
C GLY A 49 -2.71 -1.97 -13.80
N LEU A 50 -2.41 -2.71 -14.88
CA LEU A 50 -2.43 -2.19 -16.26
C LEU A 50 -3.82 -2.28 -16.89
N ASP A 51 -4.29 -3.51 -17.13
CA ASP A 51 -5.43 -3.77 -18.02
C ASP A 51 -6.76 -3.32 -17.41
N ILE A 52 -6.82 -3.22 -16.07
CA ILE A 52 -8.01 -2.83 -15.31
C ILE A 52 -7.86 -1.40 -14.79
N HIS A 53 -6.95 -1.16 -13.85
CA HIS A 53 -6.90 0.12 -13.15
C HIS A 53 -6.32 1.26 -13.99
N ALA A 54 -5.13 1.09 -14.59
CA ALA A 54 -4.55 2.13 -15.43
C ALA A 54 -5.46 2.46 -16.61
N ARG A 55 -5.97 1.43 -17.30
CA ARG A 55 -6.94 1.59 -18.40
C ARG A 55 -8.23 2.28 -17.97
N PHE A 56 -8.73 2.04 -16.76
CA PHE A 56 -9.90 2.74 -16.25
C PHE A 56 -9.60 4.23 -16.04
N PHE A 57 -8.50 4.57 -15.35
CA PHE A 57 -8.18 5.97 -15.05
C PHE A 57 -7.93 6.81 -16.29
N THR A 58 -7.33 6.25 -17.34
CA THR A 58 -7.12 6.97 -18.61
C THR A 58 -8.41 7.33 -19.34
N GLN A 59 -9.53 6.66 -19.05
CA GLN A 59 -10.85 7.00 -19.61
C GLN A 59 -11.48 8.24 -18.96
N PHE A 60 -11.02 8.64 -17.77
CA PHE A 60 -11.59 9.75 -17.00
C PHE A 60 -10.52 10.79 -16.59
N PRO A 61 -9.84 11.43 -17.56
CA PRO A 61 -8.70 12.33 -17.29
C PRO A 61 -9.08 13.62 -16.55
N ARG A 62 -10.38 13.98 -16.51
CA ARG A 62 -10.89 15.09 -15.67
C ARG A 62 -10.93 14.74 -14.19
N ASN A 63 -11.04 13.45 -13.87
CA ASN A 63 -11.22 12.94 -12.51
C ASN A 63 -9.94 12.37 -11.94
N TYR A 64 -9.10 11.76 -12.77
CA TYR A 64 -7.89 11.05 -12.33
C TYR A 64 -6.67 11.42 -13.18
N ARG A 65 -5.51 11.39 -12.54
CA ARG A 65 -4.21 11.46 -13.20
C ARG A 65 -3.31 10.39 -12.60
N ILE A 66 -2.82 9.45 -13.42
CA ILE A 66 -1.78 8.52 -13.01
C ILE A 66 -0.48 9.32 -12.91
N ALA A 67 -0.03 9.58 -11.69
CA ALA A 67 1.15 10.41 -11.42
C ALA A 67 2.40 9.57 -11.21
N ALA A 68 2.25 8.34 -10.70
CA ALA A 68 3.37 7.45 -10.43
C ALA A 68 3.00 5.98 -10.60
N ILE A 69 3.97 5.18 -11.05
CA ILE A 69 3.85 3.72 -11.13
C ILE A 69 5.07 3.05 -10.51
N SER A 70 4.88 1.92 -9.84
CA SER A 70 5.99 1.05 -9.43
C SER A 70 5.81 -0.36 -9.95
N ASP A 71 6.87 -0.95 -10.52
CA ASP A 71 6.93 -2.36 -10.87
C ASP A 71 8.41 -2.81 -10.82
N LEU A 72 8.68 -4.10 -10.57
CA LEU A 72 10.05 -4.63 -10.53
C LEU A 72 10.67 -4.74 -11.93
N LEU A 73 9.85 -5.00 -12.96
CA LEU A 73 10.30 -5.20 -14.34
C LEU A 73 10.52 -3.85 -15.03
N ARG A 74 11.74 -3.65 -15.55
CA ARG A 74 12.12 -2.39 -16.23
C ARG A 74 11.23 -2.10 -17.44
N GLU A 75 10.93 -3.12 -18.24
CA GLU A 75 10.08 -2.99 -19.43
C GLU A 75 8.69 -2.43 -19.10
N ARG A 76 8.09 -2.84 -17.99
CA ARG A 76 6.76 -2.35 -17.56
C ARG A 76 6.81 -0.90 -17.10
N ARG A 77 7.91 -0.51 -16.44
CA ARG A 77 8.17 0.88 -16.06
C ARG A 77 8.37 1.75 -17.30
N THR A 78 9.23 1.34 -18.23
CA THR A 78 9.45 2.08 -19.48
C THR A 78 8.17 2.24 -20.29
N ARG A 79 7.33 1.19 -20.36
CA ARG A 79 6.00 1.30 -20.98
C ARG A 79 5.11 2.33 -20.30
N ALA A 80 5.05 2.32 -18.97
CA ALA A 80 4.27 3.29 -18.21
C ALA A 80 4.76 4.74 -18.41
N GLU A 81 6.07 4.96 -18.48
CA GLU A 81 6.64 6.26 -18.81
C GLU A 81 6.20 6.72 -20.20
N SER A 82 6.32 5.83 -21.20
CA SER A 82 6.01 6.18 -22.59
C SER A 82 4.52 6.37 -22.85
N GLU A 83 3.67 5.52 -22.28
CA GLU A 83 2.22 5.51 -22.58
C GLU A 83 1.43 6.47 -21.68
N LEU A 84 1.89 6.69 -20.45
CA LEU A 84 1.13 7.45 -19.44
C LEU A 84 1.82 8.76 -19.03
N GLY A 85 3.09 8.96 -19.38
CA GLY A 85 3.82 10.18 -19.03
C GLY A 85 3.94 10.40 -17.52
N CYS A 86 4.07 9.30 -16.76
CA CYS A 86 4.15 9.32 -15.30
C CYS A 86 5.54 8.93 -14.79
N ASP A 87 5.84 9.28 -13.54
CA ASP A 87 7.11 8.88 -12.93
C ASP A 87 7.08 7.38 -12.59
N THR A 88 8.21 6.69 -12.72
CA THR A 88 8.28 5.28 -12.36
C THR A 88 9.38 4.92 -11.38
N TYR A 89 9.10 3.92 -10.54
CA TYR A 89 10.00 3.49 -9.49
C TYR A 89 10.13 1.97 -9.46
N ARG A 90 11.36 1.47 -9.32
CA ARG A 90 11.58 0.04 -9.08
C ARG A 90 11.11 -0.38 -7.68
N ASP A 91 11.29 0.47 -6.69
CA ASP A 91 10.85 0.25 -5.31
C ASP A 91 9.60 1.08 -5.03
N TYR A 92 8.50 0.41 -4.65
CA TYR A 92 7.23 1.08 -4.37
C TYR A 92 7.34 2.07 -3.20
N ARG A 93 8.29 1.89 -2.28
CA ARG A 93 8.47 2.80 -1.15
C ARG A 93 8.85 4.20 -1.58
N GLN A 94 9.51 4.35 -2.73
CA GLN A 94 9.82 5.66 -3.30
C GLN A 94 8.54 6.36 -3.78
N LEU A 95 7.58 5.59 -4.32
CA LEU A 95 6.25 6.10 -4.66
C LEU A 95 5.46 6.47 -3.40
N LEU A 96 5.47 5.64 -2.36
CA LEU A 96 4.78 5.92 -1.08
C LEU A 96 5.38 7.09 -0.30
N ALA A 97 6.62 7.48 -0.59
CA ALA A 97 7.25 8.65 0.02
C ALA A 97 6.76 9.98 -0.60
N ARG A 98 6.06 9.92 -1.74
CA ARG A 98 5.52 11.10 -2.42
C ARG A 98 4.36 11.69 -1.63
N ASP A 99 4.33 13.01 -1.53
CA ASP A 99 3.30 13.69 -0.77
C ASP A 99 2.21 14.34 -1.63
N ASP A 100 2.31 14.13 -2.95
CA ASP A 100 1.41 14.57 -4.01
C ASP A 100 0.55 13.42 -4.59
N ILE A 101 0.52 12.25 -3.94
CA ILE A 101 -0.32 11.11 -4.33
C ILE A 101 -1.50 11.02 -3.37
N ASP A 102 -2.72 11.11 -3.91
CA ASP A 102 -3.96 11.03 -3.15
C ASP A 102 -4.39 9.58 -2.93
N LEU A 103 -4.32 8.78 -4.01
CA LEU A 103 -4.81 7.40 -4.06
C LEU A 103 -3.70 6.45 -4.52
N VAL A 104 -3.51 5.37 -3.77
CA VAL A 104 -2.66 4.24 -4.16
C VAL A 104 -3.52 3.04 -4.52
N VAL A 105 -3.26 2.45 -5.69
CA VAL A 105 -3.80 1.15 -6.09
C VAL A 105 -2.74 0.09 -5.85
N ASN A 106 -3.02 -0.82 -4.92
CA ASN A 106 -2.16 -1.96 -4.61
C ASN A 106 -2.54 -3.17 -5.49
N SER A 107 -1.88 -3.32 -6.64
CA SER A 107 -2.06 -4.44 -7.58
C SER A 107 -0.87 -5.41 -7.56
N LEU A 108 -0.18 -5.51 -6.43
CA LEU A 108 0.93 -6.44 -6.23
C LEU A 108 0.43 -7.90 -6.09
N PRO A 109 1.31 -8.91 -6.02
CA PRO A 109 0.87 -10.26 -5.67
C PRO A 109 0.12 -10.32 -4.33
N SER A 110 -0.93 -11.15 -4.24
CA SER A 110 -1.88 -11.17 -3.12
C SER A 110 -1.24 -11.34 -1.73
N HIS A 111 -0.13 -12.07 -1.63
CA HIS A 111 0.57 -12.26 -0.36
C HIS A 111 1.24 -10.98 0.17
N LEU A 112 1.44 -9.96 -0.68
CA LEU A 112 1.98 -8.65 -0.30
C LEU A 112 0.88 -7.65 0.08
N HIS A 113 -0.38 -7.92 -0.26
CA HIS A 113 -1.48 -6.98 -0.03
C HIS A 113 -1.57 -6.48 1.42
N PRO A 114 -1.56 -7.34 2.46
CA PRO A 114 -1.75 -6.87 3.83
C PRO A 114 -0.63 -5.91 4.27
N THR A 115 0.62 -6.28 3.99
CA THR A 115 1.79 -5.49 4.36
C THR A 115 1.83 -4.18 3.60
N VAL A 116 1.70 -4.21 2.27
CA VAL A 116 1.85 -3.01 1.45
C VAL A 116 0.67 -2.05 1.60
N THR A 117 -0.56 -2.56 1.79
CA THR A 117 -1.71 -1.72 2.12
C THR A 117 -1.54 -1.05 3.48
N ALA A 118 -1.01 -1.76 4.48
CA ALA A 118 -0.71 -1.16 5.78
C ALA A 118 0.40 -0.08 5.68
N GLU A 119 1.43 -0.32 4.86
CA GLU A 119 2.49 0.68 4.60
C GLU A 119 1.92 1.92 3.89
N ALA A 120 1.10 1.75 2.85
CA ALA A 120 0.50 2.87 2.10
C ALA A 120 -0.48 3.69 2.94
N LEU A 121 -1.33 3.05 3.74
CA LEU A 121 -2.18 3.73 4.72
C LEU A 121 -1.36 4.46 5.78
N GLY A 122 -0.28 3.82 6.26
CA GLY A 122 0.66 4.41 7.22
C GLY A 122 1.41 5.63 6.68
N ALA A 123 1.64 5.69 5.36
CA ALA A 123 2.20 6.85 4.66
C ALA A 123 1.16 7.97 4.42
N GLY A 124 -0.13 7.70 4.65
CA GLY A 124 -1.21 8.68 4.58
C GLY A 124 -1.95 8.72 3.25
N HIS A 125 -1.83 7.69 2.41
CA HIS A 125 -2.59 7.59 1.16
C HIS A 125 -3.96 6.94 1.37
N HIS A 126 -4.93 7.30 0.53
CA HIS A 126 -6.09 6.43 0.32
C HIS A 126 -5.65 5.18 -0.45
N VAL A 127 -6.25 4.02 -0.16
CA VAL A 127 -5.83 2.76 -0.77
C VAL A 127 -7.02 1.99 -1.34
N VAL A 128 -6.86 1.51 -2.57
CA VAL A 128 -7.67 0.45 -3.18
C VAL A 128 -6.76 -0.77 -3.36
N CYS A 129 -7.23 -1.94 -2.92
CA CYS A 129 -6.46 -3.18 -2.88
C CYS A 129 -7.32 -4.37 -3.29
#